data_AF-A0A966HXN9-F1
#
_entry.id   AF-A0A966HXN9-F1
#
_cell.length_a   1.000
_cell.length_b   1.000
_cell.length_c   1.000
_cell.angle_alpha   90.00
_cell.angle_beta   90.00
_cell.angle_gamma   90.00
#
_symmetry.space_group_name_H-M   'P 1'
#
loop_
_entity.id
_entity.type
_entity.pdbx_description
1 polymer ?
#
loop_
_entity_poly.entity_id
_entity_poly.type
_entity_poly.pdbx_seq_one_letter_code
_entity_poly.pdbx_strand_id
1 'polypeptide(L)'
;MNDSLSIAATNLTSVSVLVFALGFIAARFKSDIRIPDQVYQIISVYLLFGIGLKGGVSLTHSSASGLLKPIIATLLLGCIIPALAFFALRYIKSLNEIDRGAIAAHYGSTSLVTFTAALVFLDNSNVTYEGFATTLLTIMEIPGIVIGIFLATRHISREVSWSESLKEIVLGKTVILLVGGLIVGAISGDAGYARVEPFFVDLLPGILALFLMHLGYLAGQR
;
A
#
# COMPACT_ATOMS: atom_id res chain seq x y z
N MET A 1 19.62 -0.37 25.91
CA MET A 1 20.16 -1.26 24.85
C MET A 1 19.46 -2.62 24.80
N ASN A 2 18.94 -3.16 25.92
CA ASN A 2 18.14 -4.39 25.93
C ASN A 2 16.75 -4.23 25.25
N ASP A 3 16.14 -3.03 25.28
CA ASP A 3 14.82 -2.81 24.68
C ASP A 3 14.81 -2.82 23.14
N SER A 4 15.83 -2.27 22.47
CA SER A 4 15.84 -2.24 21.01
C SER A 4 16.02 -3.64 20.41
N LEU A 5 16.84 -4.47 21.05
CA LEU A 5 17.04 -5.87 20.65
C LEU A 5 15.81 -6.73 20.93
N SER A 6 15.11 -6.51 22.05
CA SER A 6 13.87 -7.22 22.35
C SER A 6 12.76 -6.84 21.36
N ILE A 7 12.61 -5.55 21.03
CA ILE A 7 11.64 -5.09 20.00
C ILE A 7 11.99 -5.70 18.64
N ALA A 8 13.27 -5.69 18.24
CA ALA A 8 13.70 -6.31 16.99
C ALA A 8 13.37 -7.80 16.96
N ALA A 9 13.66 -8.53 18.05
CA ALA A 9 13.34 -9.94 18.17
C ALA A 9 11.84 -10.20 18.03
N THR A 10 10.99 -9.49 18.80
CA THR A 10 9.53 -9.63 18.75
C THR A 10 8.98 -9.45 17.34
N ASN A 11 9.49 -8.47 16.58
CA ASN A 11 9.02 -8.20 15.24
C ASN A 11 9.52 -9.20 14.20
N LEU A 12 10.78 -9.65 14.31
CA LEU A 12 11.31 -10.72 13.46
C LEU A 12 10.62 -12.06 13.71
N THR A 13 10.12 -12.28 14.93
CA THR A 13 9.31 -13.44 15.29
C THR A 13 7.81 -13.24 15.12
N SER A 14 7.38 -12.14 14.48
CA SER A 14 5.95 -11.93 14.18
C SER A 14 5.45 -12.97 13.17
N VAL A 15 4.17 -13.33 13.26
CA VAL A 15 3.55 -14.32 12.38
C VAL A 15 3.76 -13.96 10.91
N SER A 16 3.55 -12.70 10.54
CA SER A 16 3.73 -12.19 9.18
C SER A 16 5.14 -12.43 8.63
N VAL A 17 6.18 -12.16 9.43
CA VAL A 17 7.58 -12.35 9.03
C VAL A 17 7.95 -13.83 8.97
N LEU A 18 7.53 -14.62 9.97
CA LEU A 18 7.80 -16.05 10.01
C LEU A 18 7.12 -16.80 8.85
N VAL A 19 5.89 -16.42 8.50
CA VAL A 19 5.15 -17.01 7.38
C VAL A 19 5.75 -16.60 6.03
N PHE A 20 6.24 -15.37 5.89
CA PHE A 20 7.05 -14.98 4.73
C PHE A 20 8.31 -15.85 4.60
N ALA A 21 9.05 -16.03 5.70
CA ALA A 21 10.26 -16.84 5.73
C ALA A 21 9.96 -18.32 5.42
N LEU A 22 8.87 -18.87 5.96
CA LEU A 22 8.37 -20.19 5.61
C LEU A 22 8.09 -20.30 4.10
N GLY A 23 7.42 -19.29 3.55
CA GLY A 23 7.16 -19.12 2.13
C GLY A 23 8.43 -19.29 1.29
N PHE A 24 9.43 -18.48 1.63
CA PHE A 24 10.74 -18.47 0.98
C PHE A 24 11.47 -19.81 1.10
N ILE A 25 11.55 -20.36 2.31
CA ILE A 25 12.24 -21.64 2.58
C ILE A 25 11.58 -22.77 1.79
N ALA A 26 10.26 -22.87 1.81
CA ALA A 26 9.52 -23.89 1.10
C ALA A 26 9.76 -23.82 -0.43
N ALA A 27 9.84 -22.62 -1.01
CA ALA A 27 10.22 -22.45 -2.41
C ALA A 27 11.62 -22.99 -2.70
N ARG A 28 12.60 -22.74 -1.81
CA ARG A 28 13.98 -23.27 -1.94
C ARG A 28 14.04 -24.79 -1.89
N PHE A 29 13.16 -25.42 -1.12
CA PHE A 29 13.01 -26.87 -1.06
C PHE A 29 12.08 -27.45 -2.16
N LYS A 30 11.61 -26.61 -3.10
CA LYS A 30 10.67 -27.01 -4.18
C LYS A 30 9.35 -27.59 -3.66
N SER A 31 8.93 -27.19 -2.45
CA SER A 31 7.61 -27.53 -1.91
C SER A 31 6.53 -26.70 -2.59
N ASP A 32 5.41 -27.32 -2.95
CA ASP A 32 4.30 -26.62 -3.62
C ASP A 32 3.33 -26.01 -2.61
N ILE A 33 3.76 -24.94 -1.94
CA ILE A 33 2.91 -24.13 -1.04
C ILE A 33 2.31 -22.92 -1.77
N ARG A 34 2.31 -22.93 -3.10
CA ARG A 34 1.88 -21.78 -3.90
C ARG A 34 0.39 -21.54 -3.68
N ILE A 35 0.04 -20.32 -3.25
CA ILE A 35 -1.34 -19.86 -3.32
C ILE A 35 -1.74 -19.70 -4.79
N PRO A 36 -2.87 -20.29 -5.25
CA PRO A 36 -3.36 -20.12 -6.61
C PRO A 36 -3.61 -18.64 -6.95
N ASP A 37 -3.38 -18.25 -8.20
CA ASP A 37 -3.45 -16.85 -8.62
C ASP A 37 -4.84 -16.23 -8.38
N GLN A 38 -5.91 -17.02 -8.51
CA GLN A 38 -7.27 -16.58 -8.24
C GLN A 38 -7.47 -16.25 -6.74
N VAL A 39 -6.90 -17.06 -5.85
CA VAL A 39 -6.95 -16.84 -4.41
C VAL A 39 -6.12 -15.62 -4.04
N TYR A 40 -4.93 -15.47 -4.63
CA TYR A 40 -4.10 -14.28 -4.46
C TYR A 40 -4.85 -13.00 -4.86
N GLN A 41 -5.54 -13.01 -6.00
CA GLN A 41 -6.34 -11.86 -6.44
C GLN A 41 -7.47 -11.49 -5.47
N ILE A 42 -8.14 -12.49 -4.88
CA ILE A 42 -9.18 -12.28 -3.85
C ILE A 42 -8.56 -11.69 -2.59
N ILE A 43 -7.43 -12.23 -2.13
CA ILE A 43 -6.69 -11.70 -0.99
C ILE A 43 -6.33 -10.22 -1.21
N SER A 44 -5.82 -9.86 -2.39
CA SER A 44 -5.53 -8.45 -2.71
C SER A 44 -6.78 -7.57 -2.65
N VAL A 45 -7.91 -8.04 -3.19
CA VAL A 45 -9.18 -7.29 -3.16
C VAL A 45 -9.62 -7.04 -1.72
N TYR A 46 -9.59 -8.10 -0.92
CA TYR A 46 -9.95 -8.06 0.49
C TYR A 46 -9.09 -7.05 1.27
N LEU A 47 -7.76 -7.11 1.11
CA LEU A 47 -6.84 -6.23 1.83
C LEU A 47 -7.05 -4.75 1.44
N LEU A 48 -7.17 -4.47 0.14
CA LEU A 48 -7.37 -3.12 -0.37
C LEU A 48 -8.70 -2.54 0.10
N PHE A 49 -9.78 -3.31 -0.06
CA PHE A 49 -11.11 -2.85 0.32
C PHE A 49 -11.25 -2.67 1.84
N GLY A 50 -10.73 -3.61 2.65
CA GLY A 50 -10.81 -3.54 4.10
C GLY A 50 -10.07 -2.33 4.68
N ILE A 51 -8.89 -2.00 4.14
CA ILE A 51 -8.15 -0.80 4.55
C ILE A 51 -8.86 0.48 4.13
N GLY A 52 -9.41 0.51 2.91
CA GLY A 52 -10.25 1.63 2.46
C GLY A 52 -11.44 1.83 3.40
N LEU A 53 -12.15 0.74 3.73
CA LEU A 53 -13.31 0.75 4.62
C LEU A 53 -12.97 1.31 6.01
N LYS A 54 -11.90 0.80 6.64
CA LYS A 54 -11.41 1.31 7.94
C LYS A 54 -11.06 2.80 7.86
N GLY A 55 -10.43 3.25 6.78
CA GLY A 55 -10.10 4.65 6.56
C GLY A 55 -11.33 5.55 6.41
N GLY A 56 -12.32 5.09 5.64
CA GLY A 56 -13.58 5.80 5.43
C GLY A 56 -14.32 6.11 6.73
N VAL A 57 -14.45 5.13 7.61
CA VAL A 57 -15.10 5.29 8.91
C VAL A 57 -14.25 6.16 9.84
N SER A 58 -12.93 6.00 9.82
CA SER A 58 -12.03 6.81 10.65
C SER A 58 -12.10 8.31 10.32
N LEU A 59 -12.51 8.68 9.11
CA LEU A 59 -12.72 10.08 8.72
C LEU A 59 -13.92 10.72 9.43
N THR A 60 -14.95 9.96 9.80
CA THR A 60 -16.13 10.52 10.49
C THR A 60 -15.81 10.95 11.92
N HIS A 61 -14.75 10.40 12.51
CA HIS A 61 -14.27 10.70 13.86
C HIS A 61 -13.19 11.79 13.90
N SER A 62 -12.69 12.21 12.75
CA SER A 62 -11.56 13.15 12.65
C SER A 62 -12.07 14.57 12.46
N SER A 63 -11.52 15.53 13.23
CA SER A 63 -11.84 16.95 13.01
C SER A 63 -11.19 17.46 11.73
N ALA A 64 -11.94 18.24 10.93
CA ALA A 64 -11.46 18.78 9.65
C ALA A 64 -10.17 19.62 9.79
N SER A 65 -10.02 20.33 10.92
CA SER A 65 -8.82 21.11 11.23
C SER A 65 -7.60 20.23 11.56
N GLY A 66 -7.81 19.05 12.14
CA GLY A 66 -6.75 18.07 12.41
C GLY A 66 -6.28 17.33 11.16
N LEU A 67 -7.15 17.17 10.17
CA LEU A 67 -6.88 16.37 8.97
C LEU A 67 -6.22 17.16 7.82
N LEU A 68 -6.48 18.47 7.74
CA LEU A 68 -6.00 19.31 6.63
C LEU A 68 -4.46 19.30 6.51
N LYS A 69 -3.74 19.43 7.63
CA LYS A 69 -2.27 19.43 7.63
C LYS A 69 -1.68 18.09 7.14
N PRO A 70 -2.10 16.92 7.69
CA PRO A 70 -1.66 15.63 7.17
C PRO A 70 -1.99 15.41 5.70
N ILE A 71 -3.17 15.80 5.22
CA ILE A 71 -3.54 15.66 3.79
C ILE A 71 -2.61 16.49 2.91
N ILE A 72 -2.38 17.77 3.25
CA ILE A 72 -1.49 18.64 2.47
C ILE A 72 -0.07 18.07 2.47
N ALA A 73 0.45 17.64 3.63
CA ALA A 73 1.76 17.03 3.73
C ALA A 73 1.85 15.76 2.86
N THR A 74 0.82 14.92 2.88
CA THR A 74 0.75 13.68 2.09
C THR A 74 0.72 13.95 0.60
N LEU A 75 -0.06 14.94 0.13
CA LEU A 75 -0.09 15.34 -1.27
C LEU A 75 1.27 15.90 -1.73
N LEU A 76 1.90 16.74 -0.90
CA LEU A 76 3.23 17.28 -1.19
C LEU A 76 4.27 16.16 -1.28
N LEU A 77 4.29 15.24 -0.32
CA LEU A 77 5.20 14.09 -0.34
C LEU A 77 4.94 13.17 -1.54
N GLY A 78 3.67 12.89 -1.85
CA GLY A 78 3.26 12.10 -3.02
C GLY A 78 3.71 12.71 -4.35
N CYS A 79 3.92 14.02 -4.41
CA CYS A 79 4.51 14.67 -5.59
C CYS A 79 6.04 14.77 -5.54
N ILE A 80 6.60 15.08 -4.37
CA ILE A 80 8.03 15.33 -4.20
C ILE A 80 8.84 14.04 -4.31
N ILE A 81 8.40 12.95 -3.70
CA ILE A 81 9.11 11.67 -3.70
C ILE A 81 9.34 11.13 -5.12
N PRO A 82 8.32 10.97 -5.98
CA PRO A 82 8.54 10.50 -7.35
C PRO A 82 9.38 11.50 -8.16
N ALA A 83 9.23 12.81 -7.96
CA ALA A 83 10.05 13.80 -8.64
C ALA A 83 11.54 13.65 -8.25
N LEU A 84 11.84 13.57 -6.96
CA LEU A 84 13.20 13.34 -6.46
C LEU A 84 13.77 12.03 -6.99
N ALA A 85 12.98 10.94 -6.98
CA ALA A 85 13.38 9.66 -7.55
C ALA A 85 13.74 9.80 -9.03
N PHE A 86 12.89 10.44 -9.84
CA PHE A 86 13.15 10.66 -11.26
C PHE A 86 14.44 11.44 -11.50
N PHE A 87 14.66 12.54 -10.77
CA PHE A 87 15.85 13.37 -10.93
C PHE A 87 17.13 12.67 -10.44
N ALA A 88 17.05 11.92 -9.33
CA ALA A 88 18.17 11.12 -8.86
C ALA A 88 18.53 10.00 -9.85
N LEU A 89 17.55 9.35 -10.48
CA LEU A 89 17.80 8.31 -11.48
C LEU A 89 18.47 8.83 -12.75
N ARG A 90 18.57 10.15 -12.96
CA ARG A 90 19.38 10.72 -14.05
C ARG A 90 20.87 10.39 -13.93
N TYR A 91 21.37 10.07 -12.73
CA TYR A 91 22.75 9.64 -12.55
C TYR A 91 22.99 8.21 -13.07
N ILE A 92 21.93 7.43 -13.31
CA ILE A 92 22.02 6.08 -13.87
C ILE A 92 21.85 6.15 -15.39
N LYS A 93 22.97 6.24 -16.11
CA LYS A 93 23.01 6.47 -17.56
C LYS A 93 22.37 5.35 -18.41
N SER A 94 22.17 4.15 -17.85
CA SER A 94 21.55 3.03 -18.56
C SER A 94 20.02 3.14 -18.68
N LEU A 95 19.38 4.05 -17.94
CA LEU A 95 17.92 4.19 -17.93
C LEU A 95 17.46 5.29 -18.88
N ASN A 96 16.50 4.98 -19.76
CA ASN A 96 15.86 5.97 -20.61
C ASN A 96 14.87 6.84 -19.79
N GLU A 97 14.23 7.86 -20.39
CA GLU A 97 13.25 8.70 -19.65
C GLU A 97 12.01 7.94 -19.19
N ILE A 98 11.52 6.99 -20.00
CA ILE A 98 10.34 6.19 -19.69
C ILE A 98 10.63 5.29 -18.49
N ASP A 99 11.76 4.58 -18.49
CA ASP A 99 12.18 3.70 -17.40
C ASP A 99 12.36 4.49 -16.09
N ARG A 100 12.99 5.67 -16.16
CA ARG A 100 13.14 6.55 -14.99
C ARG A 100 11.78 6.98 -14.45
N GLY A 101 10.85 7.34 -15.33
CA GLY A 101 9.49 7.72 -14.95
C GLY A 101 8.68 6.57 -14.35
N ALA A 102 8.80 5.37 -14.91
CA ALA A 102 8.17 4.16 -14.38
C ALA A 102 8.70 3.80 -12.98
N ILE A 103 10.02 3.86 -12.79
CA ILE A 103 10.63 3.63 -11.47
C ILE A 103 10.21 4.75 -10.49
N ALA A 104 10.23 6.00 -10.92
CA ALA A 104 9.77 7.13 -10.11
C ALA A 104 8.31 6.97 -9.66
N ALA A 105 7.41 6.56 -10.56
CA ALA A 105 6.03 6.23 -10.23
C ALA A 105 5.95 5.12 -9.17
N HIS A 106 6.79 4.10 -9.29
CA HIS A 106 6.85 3.00 -8.32
C HIS A 106 7.29 3.46 -6.93
N TYR A 107 8.27 4.37 -6.83
CA TYR A 107 8.69 4.95 -5.55
C TYR A 107 7.75 6.02 -5.00
N GLY A 108 6.93 6.65 -5.85
CA GLY A 108 5.88 7.59 -5.42
C GLY A 108 4.58 6.91 -4.99
N SER A 109 4.33 5.68 -5.44
CA SER A 109 3.21 4.83 -5.01
C SER A 109 3.49 4.21 -3.64
N THR A 110 2.44 3.69 -3.00
CA THR A 110 2.49 3.11 -1.67
C THR A 110 2.24 1.61 -1.69
N SER A 111 3.00 0.90 -0.88
CA SER A 111 2.73 -0.52 -0.63
C SER A 111 1.74 -0.66 0.50
N LEU A 112 0.50 -1.03 0.17
CA LEU A 112 -0.54 -1.43 1.14
C LEU A 112 0.00 -2.45 2.14
N VAL A 113 0.76 -3.43 1.64
CA VAL A 113 1.28 -4.56 2.41
C VAL A 113 2.32 -4.07 3.42
N THR A 114 3.23 -3.20 2.99
CA THR A 114 4.24 -2.60 3.88
C THR A 114 3.59 -1.70 4.91
N PHE A 115 2.60 -0.90 4.50
CA PHE A 115 1.84 -0.05 5.41
C PHE A 115 1.10 -0.89 6.46
N THR A 116 0.44 -1.97 6.04
CA THR A 116 -0.25 -2.88 6.96
C THR A 116 0.71 -3.54 7.94
N ALA A 117 1.87 -4.00 7.46
CA ALA A 117 2.91 -4.56 8.33
C ALA A 117 3.42 -3.52 9.34
N ALA A 118 3.54 -2.25 8.95
CA ALA A 118 3.87 -1.16 9.85
C ALA A 118 2.78 -0.91 10.90
N LEU A 119 1.50 -0.95 10.52
CA LEU A 119 0.40 -0.86 11.49
C LEU A 119 0.44 -2.01 12.50
N VAL A 120 0.62 -3.25 12.03
CA VAL A 120 0.76 -4.44 12.90
C VAL A 120 1.97 -4.30 13.82
N PHE A 121 3.09 -3.75 13.33
CA PHE A 121 4.27 -3.45 14.16
C PHE A 121 3.92 -2.46 15.28
N LEU A 122 3.22 -1.38 14.95
CA LEU A 122 2.82 -0.36 15.91
C LEU A 122 1.82 -0.93 16.94
N ASP A 123 0.84 -1.71 16.49
CA ASP A 123 -0.13 -2.41 17.35
C ASP A 123 0.59 -3.34 18.33
N ASN A 124 1.52 -4.17 17.86
CA ASN A 124 2.33 -5.06 18.71
C ASN A 124 3.23 -4.31 19.70
N SER A 125 3.60 -3.08 19.36
CA SER A 125 4.42 -2.20 20.20
C SER A 125 3.58 -1.30 21.12
N ASN A 126 2.25 -1.45 21.10
CA ASN A 126 1.29 -0.57 21.78
C ASN A 126 1.48 0.93 21.44
N VAL A 127 1.91 1.23 20.21
CA VAL A 127 2.05 2.60 19.71
C VAL A 127 0.78 2.96 18.95
N THR A 128 0.02 3.91 19.50
CA THR A 128 -1.18 4.42 18.84
C THR A 128 -0.82 5.26 17.62
N TYR A 129 -1.60 5.11 16.56
CA TYR A 129 -1.55 5.93 15.35
C TYR A 129 -2.94 6.47 15.03
N GLU A 130 -3.00 7.52 14.24
CA GLU A 130 -4.25 8.16 13.86
C GLU A 130 -5.05 7.27 12.88
N GLY A 131 -6.35 7.11 13.13
CA GLY A 131 -7.21 6.25 12.31
C GLY A 131 -7.29 6.68 10.84
N PHE A 132 -7.07 7.97 10.55
CA PHE A 132 -7.01 8.49 9.18
C PHE A 132 -5.72 8.12 8.42
N ALA A 133 -4.74 7.44 9.04
CA ALA A 133 -3.49 7.05 8.38
C ALA A 133 -3.74 6.18 7.12
N THR A 134 -4.75 5.30 7.17
CA THR A 134 -5.20 4.48 6.02
C THR A 134 -5.80 5.33 4.89
N THR A 135 -6.41 6.47 5.22
CA THR A 135 -6.87 7.45 4.24
C THR A 135 -5.69 8.16 3.58
N LEU A 136 -4.68 8.56 4.36
CA LEU A 136 -3.49 9.20 3.81
C LEU A 136 -2.75 8.28 2.82
N LEU A 137 -2.66 6.98 3.11
CA LEU A 137 -2.14 5.98 2.19
C LEU A 137 -2.84 6.07 0.81
N THR A 138 -4.18 6.05 0.82
CA THR A 138 -5.00 6.12 -0.41
C THR A 138 -4.76 7.44 -1.17
N ILE A 139 -4.66 8.55 -0.44
CA ILE A 139 -4.40 9.87 -1.04
C ILE A 139 -3.02 9.93 -1.69
N MET A 140 -2.01 9.30 -1.09
CA MET A 140 -0.63 9.34 -1.59
C MET A 140 -0.44 8.54 -2.89
N GLU A 141 -1.27 7.53 -3.12
CA GLU A 141 -1.18 6.63 -4.28
C GLU A 141 -1.31 7.37 -5.63
N ILE A 142 -2.31 8.26 -5.73
CA ILE A 142 -2.66 8.92 -7.00
C ILE A 142 -1.58 9.93 -7.44
N PRO A 143 -1.13 10.89 -6.60
CA PRO A 143 -0.08 11.84 -6.98
C PRO A 143 1.21 11.14 -7.41
N GLY A 144 1.61 10.07 -6.71
CA GLY A 144 2.81 9.29 -7.01
C GLY A 144 2.85 8.79 -8.46
N ILE A 145 1.78 8.13 -8.86
CA ILE A 145 1.61 7.56 -10.20
C ILE A 145 1.51 8.68 -11.25
N VAL A 146 0.70 9.71 -10.99
CA VAL A 146 0.49 10.83 -11.92
C VAL A 146 1.78 11.57 -12.22
N ILE A 147 2.57 11.91 -11.19
CA ILE A 147 3.85 12.60 -11.36
C ILE A 147 4.87 11.72 -12.08
N GLY A 148 4.95 10.44 -11.76
CA GLY A 148 5.84 9.51 -12.46
C GLY A 148 5.53 9.41 -13.95
N ILE A 149 4.26 9.28 -14.32
CA ILE A 149 3.80 9.25 -15.73
C ILE A 149 4.09 10.59 -16.43
N PHE A 150 3.84 11.71 -15.75
CA PHE A 150 4.14 13.04 -16.28
C PHE A 150 5.62 13.23 -16.59
N LEU A 151 6.50 12.86 -15.65
CA LEU A 151 7.93 12.97 -15.85
C LEU A 151 8.44 11.99 -16.93
N ALA A 152 7.82 10.82 -17.06
CA ALA A 152 8.14 9.83 -18.10
C ALA A 152 7.83 10.33 -19.52
N THR A 153 6.73 11.07 -19.67
CA THR A 153 6.13 11.35 -20.99
C THR A 153 6.28 12.81 -21.46
N ARG A 154 6.69 13.74 -20.60
CA ARG A 154 6.73 15.20 -20.90
C ARG A 154 7.54 15.63 -22.13
N HIS A 155 8.50 14.83 -22.61
CA HIS A 155 9.30 15.15 -23.81
C HIS A 155 8.93 14.30 -25.03
N ILE A 156 7.94 13.43 -24.89
CA ILE A 156 7.44 12.63 -26.00
C ILE A 156 6.48 13.51 -26.79
N SER A 157 6.87 13.88 -28.02
CA SER A 157 6.09 14.74 -28.93
C SER A 157 4.79 14.10 -29.45
N ARG A 158 4.47 12.89 -29.00
CA ARG A 158 3.25 12.15 -29.34
C ARG A 158 2.13 12.65 -28.44
N GLU A 159 0.92 12.82 -28.99
CA GLU A 159 -0.28 13.16 -28.22
C GLU A 159 -0.56 12.07 -27.17
N VAL A 160 0.06 12.19 -25.99
CA VAL A 160 -0.31 11.39 -24.83
C VAL A 160 -1.71 11.86 -24.45
N SER A 161 -2.67 10.96 -24.61
CA SER A 161 -4.05 11.18 -24.18
C SER A 161 -4.09 11.20 -22.66
N TRP A 162 -3.76 12.35 -22.07
CA TRP A 162 -3.76 12.58 -20.63
C TRP A 162 -5.11 12.23 -19.99
N SER A 163 -6.20 12.41 -20.74
CA SER A 163 -7.54 12.00 -20.34
C SER A 163 -7.64 10.48 -20.15
N GLU A 164 -7.12 9.71 -21.11
CA GLU A 164 -7.14 8.25 -21.06
C GLU A 164 -6.23 7.72 -19.96
N SER A 165 -5.01 8.25 -19.82
CA SER A 165 -4.09 7.86 -18.74
C SER A 165 -4.65 8.19 -17.35
N LEU A 166 -5.22 9.37 -17.15
CA LEU A 166 -5.87 9.71 -15.87
C LEU A 166 -7.07 8.80 -15.60
N LYS A 167 -7.86 8.48 -16.63
CA LYS A 167 -8.99 7.57 -16.52
C LYS A 167 -8.53 6.17 -16.13
N GLU A 168 -7.46 5.65 -16.72
CA GLU A 168 -6.88 4.35 -16.37
C GLU A 168 -6.34 4.30 -14.93
N ILE A 169 -5.67 5.38 -14.48
CA ILE A 169 -5.17 5.47 -13.10
C ILE A 169 -6.34 5.45 -12.11
N VAL A 170 -7.34 6.31 -12.32
CA VAL A 170 -8.50 6.44 -11.43
C VAL A 170 -9.38 5.17 -11.46
N LEU A 171 -9.51 4.53 -12.62
CA LEU A 171 -10.27 3.28 -12.77
C LEU A 171 -9.43 2.02 -12.48
N GLY A 172 -8.17 2.19 -12.07
CA GLY A 172 -7.31 1.08 -11.68
C GLY A 172 -7.89 0.33 -10.49
N LYS A 173 -7.78 -1.01 -10.50
CA LYS A 173 -8.30 -1.91 -9.44
C LYS A 173 -7.92 -1.42 -8.03
N THR A 174 -6.66 -1.07 -7.82
CA THR A 174 -6.15 -0.59 -6.53
C THR A 174 -6.87 0.68 -6.07
N VAL A 175 -6.96 1.68 -6.95
CA VAL A 175 -7.60 2.97 -6.65
C VAL A 175 -9.10 2.81 -6.43
N ILE A 176 -9.79 2.08 -7.31
CA ILE A 176 -11.23 1.81 -7.15
C ILE A 176 -11.53 1.13 -5.81
N LEU A 177 -10.75 0.13 -5.42
CA LEU A 177 -11.01 -0.60 -4.18
C LEU A 177 -10.70 0.22 -2.94
N LEU A 178 -9.62 1.00 -2.94
CA LEU A 178 -9.26 1.87 -1.82
C LEU A 178 -10.22 3.03 -1.67
N VAL A 179 -10.45 3.80 -2.74
CA VAL A 179 -11.36 4.95 -2.74
C VAL A 179 -12.80 4.50 -2.55
N GLY A 180 -13.20 3.40 -3.21
CA GLY A 180 -14.52 2.80 -3.03
C GLY A 180 -14.74 2.33 -1.59
N GLY A 181 -13.76 1.65 -0.98
CA GLY A 181 -13.80 1.29 0.43
C GLY A 181 -13.93 2.51 1.34
N LEU A 182 -13.17 3.58 1.07
CA LEU A 182 -13.23 4.83 1.82
C LEU A 182 -14.61 5.48 1.75
N ILE A 183 -15.21 5.56 0.55
CA ILE A 183 -16.56 6.10 0.37
C ILE A 183 -17.59 5.23 1.10
N VAL A 184 -17.53 3.91 0.93
CA VAL A 184 -18.45 2.98 1.60
C VAL A 184 -18.33 3.11 3.11
N GLY A 185 -17.11 3.18 3.65
CA GLY A 185 -16.86 3.35 5.08
C GLY A 185 -17.46 4.64 5.60
N ALA A 186 -17.16 5.77 4.95
CA ALA A 186 -17.65 7.08 5.34
C ALA A 186 -19.20 7.18 5.31
N ILE A 187 -19.84 6.57 4.31
CA ILE A 187 -21.30 6.55 4.20
C ILE A 187 -21.93 5.59 5.23
N SER A 188 -21.30 4.43 5.46
CA SER A 188 -21.83 3.40 6.35
C SER A 188 -21.82 3.80 7.83
N GLY A 189 -20.87 4.66 8.23
CA GLY A 189 -20.65 5.08 9.61
C GLY A 189 -20.38 3.90 10.56
N ASP A 190 -20.35 4.17 11.87
CA ASP A 190 -20.00 3.17 12.88
C ASP A 190 -20.95 1.97 12.90
N ALA A 191 -22.25 2.22 12.77
CA ALA A 191 -23.27 1.18 12.85
C ALA A 191 -23.20 0.18 11.68
N GLY A 192 -22.87 0.66 10.48
CA GLY A 192 -22.66 -0.21 9.31
C GLY A 192 -21.32 -0.93 9.38
N TYR A 193 -20.27 -0.21 9.76
CA TYR A 193 -18.92 -0.74 9.89
C TYR A 193 -18.79 -1.85 10.92
N ALA A 194 -19.38 -1.69 12.12
CA ALA A 194 -19.30 -2.69 13.19
C ALA A 194 -19.87 -4.06 12.79
N ARG A 195 -20.77 -4.13 11.79
CA ARG A 195 -21.32 -5.39 11.28
C ARG A 195 -20.35 -6.18 10.41
N VAL A 196 -19.37 -5.50 9.81
CA VAL A 196 -18.45 -6.07 8.82
C VAL A 196 -16.99 -6.01 9.26
N GLU A 197 -16.69 -5.25 10.32
CA GLU A 197 -15.38 -5.12 10.96
C GLU A 197 -14.74 -6.47 11.33
N PRO A 198 -15.45 -7.44 11.95
CA PRO A 198 -14.85 -8.73 12.29
C PRO A 198 -14.32 -9.49 11.08
N PHE A 199 -14.94 -9.26 9.92
CA PHE A 199 -14.45 -9.80 8.66
C PHE A 199 -13.35 -8.90 8.11
N PHE A 200 -13.66 -7.69 7.63
CA PHE A 200 -12.71 -6.93 6.82
C PHE A 200 -11.51 -6.34 7.56
N VAL A 201 -11.55 -6.22 8.89
CA VAL A 201 -10.51 -5.53 9.66
C VAL A 201 -9.86 -6.46 10.68
N ASP A 202 -10.63 -7.17 11.51
CA ASP A 202 -10.06 -8.01 12.56
C ASP A 202 -9.28 -9.21 12.00
N LEU A 203 -9.75 -9.80 10.89
CA LEU A 203 -9.05 -10.89 10.20
C LEU A 203 -7.94 -10.41 9.26
N LEU A 204 -7.78 -9.10 9.07
CA LEU A 204 -6.84 -8.53 8.12
C LEU A 204 -5.38 -8.97 8.36
N PRO A 205 -4.85 -9.02 9.60
CA PRO A 205 -3.50 -9.52 9.86
C PRO A 205 -3.29 -10.99 9.44
N GLY A 206 -4.32 -11.84 9.61
CA GLY A 206 -4.27 -13.24 9.20
C GLY A 206 -4.24 -13.40 7.67
N ILE A 207 -5.09 -12.63 6.97
CA ILE A 207 -5.10 -12.61 5.50
C ILE A 207 -3.80 -12.01 4.95
N LEU A 208 -3.23 -11.00 5.60
CA LEU A 208 -1.91 -10.46 5.28
C LEU A 208 -0.82 -11.52 5.42
N ALA A 209 -0.86 -12.36 6.46
CA ALA A 209 0.12 -13.44 6.62
C ALA A 209 0.09 -14.43 5.44
N LEU A 210 -1.11 -14.79 4.94
CA LEU A 210 -1.24 -15.62 3.73
C LEU A 210 -0.68 -14.92 2.50
N PHE A 211 -0.96 -13.62 2.34
CA PHE A 211 -0.40 -12.82 1.25
C PHE A 211 1.14 -12.81 1.28
N LEU A 212 1.71 -12.60 2.47
CA LEU A 212 3.15 -12.59 2.69
C LEU A 212 3.80 -13.97 2.50
N MET A 213 3.10 -15.06 2.83
CA MET A 213 3.55 -16.42 2.52
C MET A 213 3.79 -16.57 1.02
N HIS A 214 2.81 -16.15 0.21
CA HIS A 214 2.89 -16.22 -1.24
C HIS A 214 4.01 -15.34 -1.79
N LEU A 215 4.17 -14.11 -1.26
CA LEU A 215 5.29 -13.25 -1.64
C LEU A 215 6.65 -13.86 -1.28
N GLY A 216 6.76 -14.47 -0.10
CA GLY A 216 7.97 -15.19 0.32
C GLY A 216 8.29 -16.33 -0.63
N TYR A 217 7.29 -17.12 -1.00
CA TYR A 217 7.42 -18.19 -1.98
C TYR A 217 7.93 -17.67 -3.34
N LEU A 218 7.32 -16.61 -3.89
CA LEU A 218 7.77 -15.98 -5.13
C LEU A 218 9.21 -15.44 -5.03
N ALA A 219 9.59 -14.88 -3.88
CA ALA A 219 10.94 -14.39 -3.65
C ALA A 219 11.97 -15.53 -3.63
N GLY A 220 11.62 -16.71 -3.09
CA GLY A 220 12.51 -17.88 -3.04
C GLY A 220 12.55 -18.71 -4.31
N GLN A 221 11.65 -18.47 -5.27
CA GLN A 221 11.71 -19.08 -6.60
C GLN A 221 12.77 -18.46 -7.52
N ARG A 222 13.17 -17.22 -7.24
CA ARG A 222 14.20 -16.49 -7.99
C ARG A 222 15.60 -16.87 -7.51
#